data_AF-A0A925RXL0-F1
#
_entry.id   AF-A0A925RXL0-F1
#
_cell.length_a   1.000
_cell.length_b   1.000
_cell.length_c   1.000
_cell.angle_alpha   90.00
_cell.angle_beta   90.00
_cell.angle_gamma   90.00
#
_symmetry.space_group_name_H-M   'P 1'
#
loop_
_entity.id
_entity.type
_entity.pdbx_description
1 polymer ?
#
loop_
_entity_poly.entity_id
_entity_poly.type
_entity_poly.pdbx_seq_one_letter_code
_entity_poly.pdbx_strand_id
1 'polypeptide(L)'
;MSAAARPAPIIVTALLGDADFAWLDALRRRHYPPERNRVPAHLTLFHHLPPSVADELARRLREATRGIPVPKARLAGVISLGGGVALGVEIGADAGEGIAQ
;
A
#
# COMPACT_ATOMS: atom_id res chain seq x y z
N MET A 1 -5.88 -11.20 29.91
CA MET A 1 -6.33 -9.80 30.02
C MET A 1 -5.75 -9.04 28.83
N SER A 2 -6.55 -8.82 27.78
CA SER A 2 -6.09 -8.09 26.59
C SER A 2 -6.03 -6.61 26.92
N ALA A 3 -4.86 -5.99 26.80
CA ALA A 3 -4.73 -4.55 26.93
C ALA A 3 -5.59 -3.90 25.84
N ALA A 4 -6.55 -3.06 26.23
CA ALA A 4 -7.31 -2.26 25.28
C ALA A 4 -6.30 -1.45 24.45
N ALA A 5 -6.23 -1.73 23.15
CA ALA A 5 -5.34 -1.04 22.24
C ALA A 5 -5.66 0.45 22.31
N ARG A 6 -4.66 1.28 22.66
CA ARG A 6 -4.83 2.73 22.61
C ARG A 6 -5.26 3.13 21.20
N PRO A 7 -6.20 4.07 21.06
CA PRO A 7 -6.60 4.56 19.74
C PRO A 7 -5.37 5.08 19.01
N ALA A 8 -5.01 4.40 17.92
CA ALA A 8 -3.82 4.68 17.12
C ALA A 8 -4.22 5.17 15.72
N PRO A 9 -3.39 6.00 15.07
CA PRO A 9 -3.65 6.41 13.69
C PRO A 9 -3.77 5.21 12.76
N ILE A 10 -4.73 5.27 11.84
CA ILE A 10 -4.96 4.25 10.83
C ILE A 10 -4.06 4.53 9.62
N ILE A 11 -3.41 3.49 9.12
CA ILE A 11 -2.74 3.48 7.83
C ILE A 11 -3.52 2.54 6.92
N VAL A 12 -3.86 3.02 5.73
CA VAL A 12 -4.51 2.19 4.70
C VAL A 12 -3.45 1.74 3.71
N THR A 13 -3.39 0.44 3.46
CA THR A 13 -2.45 -0.16 2.52
C THR A 13 -3.19 -0.91 1.43
N ALA A 14 -2.61 -0.96 0.23
CA ALA A 14 -3.07 -1.86 -0.80
C ALA A 14 -2.63 -3.29 -0.50
N LEU A 15 -3.46 -4.26 -0.89
CA LEU A 15 -3.02 -5.65 -0.97
C LEU A 15 -2.12 -5.81 -2.20
N LEU A 16 -1.02 -6.54 -2.02
CA LEU A 16 -0.07 -6.87 -3.08
C LEU A 16 -0.25 -8.33 -3.46
N GLY A 17 0.01 -8.68 -4.71
CA GLY A 17 0.09 -10.08 -5.11
C GLY A 17 1.20 -10.81 -4.35
N ASP A 18 1.04 -12.11 -4.10
CA ASP A 18 1.96 -12.88 -3.25
C ASP A 18 3.42 -12.79 -3.71
N ALA A 19 3.66 -12.88 -5.03
CA ALA A 19 4.98 -12.77 -5.62
C ALA A 19 5.60 -11.37 -5.45
N ASP A 20 4.80 -10.32 -5.67
CA ASP A 20 5.24 -8.94 -5.52
C ASP A 20 5.58 -8.63 -4.07
N PHE A 21 4.72 -9.06 -3.14
CA PHE A 21 4.96 -8.91 -1.71
C PHE A 21 6.25 -9.62 -1.29
N ALA A 22 6.44 -10.88 -1.68
CA ALA A 22 7.62 -11.66 -1.33
C ALA A 22 8.91 -11.00 -1.83
N TRP A 23 8.90 -10.49 -3.06
CA TRP A 23 10.03 -9.77 -3.64
C TRP A 23 10.33 -8.46 -2.90
N LEU A 24 9.32 -7.63 -2.65
CA LEU A 24 9.47 -6.36 -1.92
C LEU A 24 9.96 -6.58 -0.48
N ASP A 25 9.43 -7.59 0.20
CA ASP A 25 9.79 -7.90 1.59
C ASP A 25 11.20 -8.47 1.70
N ALA A 26 11.66 -9.23 0.69
CA ALA A 26 13.05 -9.66 0.57
C ALA A 26 14.01 -8.47 0.37
N LEU A 27 13.64 -7.48 -0.44
CA LEU A 27 14.43 -6.25 -0.60
C LEU A 27 14.59 -5.51 0.74
N ARG A 28 13.50 -5.42 1.53
CA ARG A 28 13.56 -4.81 2.86
C ARG A 28 14.52 -5.55 3.77
N ARG A 29 14.44 -6.88 3.86
CA ARG A 29 15.36 -7.69 4.66
C ARG A 29 16.82 -7.53 4.24
N ARG A 30 17.09 -7.39 2.95
CA ARG A 30 18.46 -7.28 2.41
C ARG A 30 19.07 -5.90 2.59
N HIS A 31 18.27 -4.84 2.50
CA HIS A 31 18.78 -3.47 2.36
C HIS A 31 18.43 -2.53 3.51
N TYR A 32 17.40 -2.82 4.31
CA TYR A 32 17.07 -1.99 5.47
C TYR A 32 17.79 -2.47 6.73
N PRO A 33 18.26 -1.54 7.58
CA PRO A 33 18.82 -1.90 8.88
C PRO A 33 17.81 -2.72 9.70
N PRO A 34 18.19 -3.91 10.20
CA PRO A 34 17.26 -4.85 10.82
C PRO A 34 16.54 -4.26 12.05
N GLU A 35 17.20 -3.40 12.82
CA GLU A 35 16.64 -2.71 13.99
C GLU A 35 15.52 -1.70 13.65
N ARG A 36 15.44 -1.29 12.39
CA ARG A 36 14.41 -0.39 11.84
C ARG A 36 13.36 -1.11 10.99
N ASN A 37 13.60 -2.35 10.57
CA ASN A 37 12.68 -3.11 9.73
C ASN A 37 11.57 -3.78 10.56
N ARG A 38 10.64 -2.97 11.07
CA ARG A 38 9.60 -3.41 12.02
C ARG A 38 8.27 -3.80 11.39
N VAL A 39 8.08 -3.49 10.11
CA VAL A 39 6.84 -3.76 9.38
C VAL A 39 7.18 -4.45 8.05
N PRO A 40 6.31 -5.33 7.55
CA PRO A 40 6.48 -5.91 6.22
C PRO A 40 6.44 -4.86 5.11
N ALA A 41 6.79 -5.28 3.89
CA ALA A 41 6.56 -4.47 2.69
C ALA A 41 5.08 -4.05 2.58
N HIS A 42 4.85 -2.77 2.27
CA HIS A 42 3.51 -2.23 2.13
C HIS A 42 3.49 -1.10 1.12
N LEU A 43 2.35 -0.96 0.43
CA LEU A 43 2.03 0.19 -0.40
C LEU A 43 1.01 1.05 0.34
N THR A 44 1.45 2.19 0.87
CA THR A 44 0.59 3.12 1.61
C THR A 44 -0.32 3.89 0.65
N LEU A 45 -1.62 3.83 0.87
CA LEU A 45 -2.63 4.63 0.16
C LEU A 45 -2.99 5.90 0.95
N PHE A 46 -3.20 5.75 2.26
CA PHE A 46 -3.47 6.85 3.17
C PHE A 46 -2.63 6.69 4.44
N HIS A 47 -2.03 7.80 4.87
CA HIS A 47 -1.22 7.86 6.08
C HIS A 47 -1.95 8.65 7.17
N HIS A 48 -1.93 8.13 8.41
CA HIS A 48 -2.29 8.87 9.62
C HIS A 48 -3.75 9.36 9.69
N LEU A 49 -4.72 8.47 9.41
CA LEU A 49 -6.13 8.76 9.59
C LEU A 49 -6.56 8.64 11.07
N PRO A 50 -7.52 9.44 11.57
CA PRO A 50 -8.00 9.34 12.94
C PRO A 50 -8.62 7.97 13.24
N PRO A 51 -8.40 7.38 14.43
CA PRO A 51 -9.03 6.11 14.80
C PRO A 51 -10.56 6.17 14.83
N SER A 52 -11.14 7.35 15.09
CA SER A 52 -12.59 7.56 15.14
C SER A 52 -13.30 7.32 13.80
N VAL A 53 -12.58 7.34 12.67
CA VAL A 53 -13.19 7.14 11.35
C VAL A 53 -13.16 5.69 10.87
N ALA A 54 -12.71 4.73 11.69
CA ALA A 54 -12.48 3.34 11.28
C ALA A 54 -13.66 2.71 10.54
N ASP A 55 -14.86 2.78 11.12
CA ASP A 55 -16.07 2.15 10.56
C ASP A 55 -16.52 2.85 9.27
N GLU A 56 -16.48 4.19 9.25
CA GLU A 56 -16.82 4.97 8.07
C GLU A 56 -15.83 4.73 6.93
N LEU A 57 -14.54 4.72 7.24
CA LEU A 57 -13.47 4.45 6.29
C LEU A 57 -13.64 3.06 5.66
N ALA A 58 -13.88 2.04 6.48
CA ALA A 58 -14.08 0.68 5.99
C ALA A 58 -15.32 0.58 5.08
N ARG A 59 -16.41 1.25 5.43
CA ARG A 59 -17.62 1.31 4.59
C ARG A 59 -17.35 2.01 3.26
N ARG A 60 -16.74 3.20 3.28
CA ARG A 60 -16.43 3.98 2.07
C ARG A 60 -15.47 3.27 1.14
N LEU A 61 -14.44 2.60 1.66
CA LEU A 61 -13.50 1.82 0.85
C LEU A 61 -14.21 0.65 0.16
N ARG A 62 -15.11 -0.06 0.84
CA ARG A 62 -15.91 -1.14 0.22
C ARG A 62 -16.85 -0.63 -0.86
N GLU A 63 -17.50 0.51 -0.63
CA GLU A 63 -18.36 1.15 -1.61
C GLU A 63 -17.57 1.61 -2.83
N ALA A 64 -16.45 2.31 -2.62
CA ALA A 64 -15.61 2.85 -3.67
C ALA A 64 -14.92 1.80 -4.53
N THR A 65 -14.70 0.59 -4.02
CA THR A 65 -14.05 -0.51 -4.75
C THR A 65 -15.03 -1.54 -5.31
N ARG A 66 -16.33 -1.41 -5.02
CA ARG A 66 -17.34 -2.37 -5.47
C ARG A 66 -17.45 -2.36 -6.99
N GLY A 67 -17.23 -3.52 -7.61
CA GLY A 67 -17.34 -3.69 -9.06
C GLY A 67 -16.17 -3.09 -9.85
N ILE A 68 -15.14 -2.57 -9.18
CA ILE A 68 -13.93 -2.08 -9.83
C ILE A 68 -12.95 -3.25 -9.97
N PRO A 69 -12.43 -3.53 -11.18
CA PRO A 69 -11.38 -4.52 -11.37
C PRO A 69 -10.13 -4.20 -10.54
N VAL A 70 -9.35 -5.23 -10.21
CA VAL A 70 -8.06 -5.02 -9.51
C VAL A 70 -7.15 -4.14 -10.39
N PRO A 71 -6.67 -2.98 -9.89
CA PRO A 71 -5.84 -2.08 -10.68
C PRO A 71 -4.53 -2.75 -11.11
N LYS A 72 -4.14 -2.55 -12.37
CA LYS A 72 -2.81 -2.93 -12.85
C LYS A 72 -1.84 -1.81 -12.55
N ALA A 73 -0.82 -2.15 -11.77
CA ALA A 73 0.23 -1.22 -11.36
C ALA A 73 1.59 -1.71 -11.81
N ARG A 74 2.52 -0.79 -12.03
CA ARG A 74 3.93 -1.07 -12.29
C ARG A 74 4.82 -0.19 -11.43
N LEU A 75 6.01 -0.70 -11.14
CA LEU A 75 7.04 0.09 -10.47
C LEU A 75 7.66 1.06 -11.48
N ALA A 76 7.61 2.34 -11.17
CA ALA A 76 8.11 3.42 -12.02
C ALA A 76 9.61 3.70 -11.80
N GLY A 77 10.13 3.34 -10.63
CA GLY A 77 11.53 3.56 -10.27
C GLY A 77 11.73 3.75 -8.78
N VAL A 78 12.97 4.09 -8.40
CA VAL A 78 13.33 4.38 -7.01
C VAL A 78 13.19 5.88 -6.75
N ILE A 79 12.56 6.24 -5.64
CA ILE A 79 12.36 7.61 -5.17
C ILE A 79 13.20 7.81 -3.91
N SER A 80 14.02 8.87 -3.88
CA SER A 80 14.72 9.29 -2.67
C SER A 80 13.80 10.12 -1.77
N LEU A 81 13.75 9.80 -0.48
CA LEU A 81 12.97 10.51 0.54
C LEU A 81 13.85 11.35 1.47
N GLY A 82 15.12 11.56 1.13
CA GLY A 82 16.12 12.27 1.95
C GLY A 82 16.65 11.47 3.15
N GLY A 83 15.81 10.65 3.79
CA GLY A 83 16.18 9.75 4.91
C GLY A 83 15.95 8.26 4.63
N GLY A 84 15.65 7.93 3.37
CA GLY A 84 15.34 6.57 2.92
C GLY A 84 14.97 6.54 1.44
N VAL A 85 14.56 5.38 0.96
CA VAL A 85 14.12 5.14 -0.42
C VAL A 85 12.69 4.59 -0.44
N ALA A 86 11.96 4.87 -1.51
CA ALA A 86 10.69 4.25 -1.83
C ALA A 86 10.69 3.77 -3.28
N LEU A 87 9.76 2.88 -3.63
CA LEU A 87 9.51 2.51 -5.01
C LEU A 87 8.28 3.27 -5.50
N GLY A 88 8.44 4.04 -6.56
CA GLY A 88 7.33 4.73 -7.23
C GLY A 88 6.41 3.71 -7.88
N VAL A 89 5.11 3.94 -7.79
CA VAL A 89 4.08 3.08 -8.38
C VAL A 89 3.25 3.92 -9.34
N GLU A 90 3.11 3.43 -10.56
CA GLU A 90 2.23 4.00 -11.58
C GLU A 90 1.09 3.02 -11.89
N ILE A 91 -0.12 3.55 -12.05
CA ILE A 91 -1.29 2.79 -12.48
C ILE A 91 -1.39 2.91 -14.00
N GLY A 92 -1.52 1.79 -14.69
CA GLY A 92 -1.77 1.79 -16.13
C GLY A 92 -3.22 2.17 -16.42
N ALA A 93 -3.46 3.03 -17.42
CA ALA A 93 -4.76 3.09 -18.08
C ALA A 93 -4.91 1.80 -18.92
N ASP A 94 -6.09 1.19 -18.87
CA ASP A 94 -6.30 -0.23 -19.11
C ASP A 94 -5.79 -0.79 -20.45
N ALA A 95 -5.28 -2.03 -20.40
CA ALA A 95 -5.27 -2.89 -21.56
C ALA A 95 -6.72 -3.34 -21.82
N GLY A 96 -7.43 -2.57 -22.64
CA GLY A 96 -8.73 -2.95 -23.16
C GLY A 96 -9.64 -1.79 -23.50
N GLU A 97 -9.34 -1.03 -24.55
CA GLU A 97 -10.30 -0.61 -25.57
C GLU A 97 -9.56 -0.41 -26.90
N GLY A 98 -10.27 -0.64 -28.00
CA GLY A 98 -9.73 -0.80 -29.34
C GLY A 98 -9.13 0.46 -29.96
N ILE A 99 -8.65 0.23 -31.18
CA ILE A 99 -8.09 1.19 -32.12
C ILE A 99 -8.99 2.43 -32.24
N ALA A 100 -8.45 3.63 -32.00
CA ALA A 100 -8.78 4.86 -32.73
C ALA A 100 -7.75 5.97 -32.43
N GLN A 101 -6.82 6.13 -33.39
CA GLN A 101 -5.94 7.28 -33.72
C GLN A 101 -5.22 8.03 -32.59
#